data_AF-A0A388L6N6-F1
#
_entry.id   AF-A0A388L6N6-F1
#
_cell.length_a   1.000
_cell.length_b   1.000
_cell.length_c   1.000
_cell.angle_alpha   90.00
_cell.angle_beta   90.00
_cell.angle_gamma   90.00
#
_symmetry.space_group_name_H-M   'P 1'
#
loop_
_entity.id
_entity.type
_entity.pdbx_description
1 polymer ?
#
loop_
_entity_poly.entity_id
_entity_poly.type
_entity_poly.pdbx_seq_one_letter_code
_entity_poly.pdbx_strand_id
1 'polypeptide(L)'
;MDAHDLQRMISAPHDCCAHGRRYFFKGGWRNQNELENLMNEERGKRPPVCVVGCFANEVPCLKKEPCLLQFFLRPGTSDIRVLAQLYEESEYSFVSEYNLKTILDGGGNVGLASLIFANFVNEPGLGNEWGTMVQQSKEGVPAMTVDVIQDLFNVAHFDFAKIDIEGAEKEVFTPSETNTMEWLTAVPLVSVEMHDWMKAGSSQPVMKVFDTGLDTFRSGCNSSQIRRGSPSVSTMLLRSICYQLQVGREEEEEGRGGGMRRREAEEEGRGGGRRREEEGRGGEWDEQ
;
A
#
# COMPACT_ATOMS: atom_id res chain seq x y z
N MET A 1 3.67 -20.86 19.22
CA MET A 1 3.00 -20.39 20.43
C MET A 1 2.62 -21.61 21.23
N ASP A 2 3.04 -21.70 22.49
CA ASP A 2 2.72 -22.83 23.37
C ASP A 2 1.51 -22.54 24.28
N ALA A 3 1.10 -23.51 25.09
CA ALA A 3 -0.03 -23.35 26.01
C ALA A 3 0.20 -22.25 27.07
N HIS A 4 1.46 -22.00 27.42
CA HIS A 4 1.83 -20.99 28.40
C HIS A 4 1.76 -19.58 27.79
N ASP A 5 2.17 -19.42 26.53
CA ASP A 5 1.96 -18.20 25.74
C ASP A 5 0.47 -17.86 25.62
N LEU A 6 -0.37 -18.86 25.36
CA LEU A 6 -1.81 -18.66 25.23
C LEU A 6 -2.45 -18.20 26.54
N GLN A 7 -2.05 -18.81 27.67
CA GLN A 7 -2.52 -18.38 28.99
C GLN A 7 -2.06 -16.95 29.32
N ARG A 8 -0.81 -16.59 28.99
CA ARG A 8 -0.30 -15.22 29.14
C ARG A 8 -1.05 -14.22 28.28
N MET A 9 -1.32 -14.57 27.03
CA MET A 9 -2.07 -13.73 26.10
C MET A 9 -3.46 -13.40 26.64
N ILE A 10 -4.20 -14.41 27.11
CA ILE A 10 -5.57 -14.23 27.61
C ILE A 10 -5.60 -13.46 28.93
N SER A 11 -4.62 -13.66 29.81
CA SER A 11 -4.62 -13.08 31.16
C SER A 11 -3.94 -11.71 31.26
N ALA A 12 -3.08 -11.33 30.32
CA ALA A 12 -2.36 -10.06 30.36
C ALA A 12 -3.27 -8.89 29.94
N PRO A 13 -3.13 -7.71 30.57
CA PRO A 13 -3.90 -6.52 30.21
C PRO A 13 -3.63 -6.09 28.77
N HIS A 14 -4.69 -5.86 28.02
CA HIS A 14 -4.67 -5.39 26.64
C HIS A 14 -5.92 -4.57 26.35
N ASP A 15 -5.89 -3.89 25.22
CA ASP A 15 -7.05 -3.24 24.64
C ASP A 15 -7.04 -3.55 23.14
N CYS A 16 -8.22 -3.84 22.61
CA CYS A 16 -8.37 -4.35 21.24
C CYS A 16 -8.72 -3.21 20.28
N CYS A 17 -8.28 -1.99 20.60
CA CYS A 17 -8.54 -0.78 19.83
C CYS A 17 -7.24 -0.24 19.23
N ALA A 18 -7.38 0.50 18.12
CA ALA A 18 -6.27 1.20 17.51
C ALA A 18 -5.52 2.11 18.50
N HIS A 19 -4.21 2.19 18.31
CA HIS A 19 -3.21 2.95 19.08
C HIS A 19 -2.96 2.47 20.51
N GLY A 20 -3.71 1.50 21.02
CA GLY A 20 -3.47 0.92 22.33
C GLY A 20 -2.70 -0.41 22.28
N ARG A 21 -2.75 -1.20 23.35
CA ARG A 21 -1.93 -2.42 23.49
C ARG A 21 -2.62 -3.61 22.83
N ARG A 22 -2.64 -3.59 21.50
CA ARG A 22 -3.41 -4.54 20.69
C ARG A 22 -2.63 -5.71 20.13
N TYR A 23 -1.28 -5.71 20.18
CA TYR A 23 -0.47 -6.79 19.61
C TYR A 23 0.27 -7.59 20.67
N PHE A 24 0.02 -8.89 20.74
CA PHE A 24 0.78 -9.81 21.57
C PHE A 24 2.03 -10.29 20.84
N PHE A 25 3.20 -9.94 21.40
CA PHE A 25 4.50 -10.36 20.88
C PHE A 25 5.54 -10.48 22.00
N LYS A 26 6.40 -11.50 21.92
CA LYS A 26 7.42 -11.82 22.94
C LYS A 26 6.85 -11.81 24.37
N GLY A 27 5.73 -12.52 24.56
CA GLY A 27 5.13 -12.77 25.87
C GLY A 27 4.36 -11.61 26.50
N GLY A 28 4.03 -10.56 25.76
CA GLY A 28 3.15 -9.50 26.26
C GLY A 28 2.51 -8.65 25.17
N TRP A 29 1.49 -7.89 25.57
CA TRP A 29 0.79 -6.95 24.71
C TRP A 29 1.61 -5.67 24.50
N ARG A 30 1.56 -5.16 23.28
CA ARG A 30 2.35 -4.04 22.75
C ARG A 30 1.43 -3.08 22.01
N ASN A 31 1.71 -1.79 22.12
CA ASN A 31 1.24 -0.84 21.12
C ASN A 31 2.09 -0.93 19.84
N GLN A 32 1.68 -0.25 18.78
CA GLN A 32 2.36 -0.27 17.48
C GLN A 32 3.84 0.11 17.57
N ASN A 33 4.19 1.17 18.31
CA ASN A 33 5.57 1.64 18.44
C ASN A 33 6.45 0.63 19.19
N GLU A 34 5.92 0.03 20.26
CA GLU A 34 6.60 -1.02 21.02
C GLU A 34 6.82 -2.27 20.16
N LEU A 35 5.82 -2.67 19.38
CA LEU A 35 5.93 -3.78 18.45
C LEU A 35 7.02 -3.49 17.40
N GLU A 36 7.03 -2.30 16.79
CA GLU A 36 8.02 -1.93 15.78
C GLU A 36 9.45 -1.97 16.33
N ASN A 37 9.67 -1.46 17.55
CA ASN A 37 10.98 -1.56 18.20
C ASN A 37 11.42 -3.01 18.39
N LEU A 38 10.53 -3.86 18.91
CA LEU A 38 10.82 -5.29 19.08
C LEU A 38 11.04 -6.01 17.75
N MET A 39 10.30 -5.64 16.70
CA MET A 39 10.49 -6.17 15.35
C MET A 39 11.85 -5.75 14.77
N ASN A 40 12.33 -4.55 15.07
CA ASN A 40 13.65 -4.10 14.67
C ASN A 40 14.79 -4.85 15.39
N GLU A 41 14.61 -5.22 16.67
CA GLU A 41 15.55 -6.10 17.39
C GLU A 41 15.65 -7.50 16.77
N GLU A 42 14.59 -7.94 16.09
CA GLU A 42 14.49 -9.25 15.46
C GLU A 42 14.93 -9.21 13.98
N ARG A 43 15.44 -8.06 13.48
CA ARG A 43 15.83 -7.84 12.07
C ARG A 43 16.69 -8.99 11.53
N GLY A 44 16.32 -9.47 10.35
CA GLY A 44 17.05 -10.53 9.64
C GLY A 44 16.79 -11.95 10.16
N LYS A 45 16.02 -12.12 11.25
CA LYS A 45 15.62 -13.45 11.70
C LYS A 45 14.69 -14.12 10.69
N ARG A 46 14.88 -15.44 10.55
CA ARG A 46 14.03 -16.33 9.76
C ARG A 46 13.73 -17.57 10.61
N PRO A 47 12.53 -18.17 10.51
CA PRO A 47 11.38 -17.80 9.67
C PRO A 47 10.69 -16.49 10.12
N PRO A 48 9.68 -15.97 9.36
CA PRO A 48 8.84 -14.87 9.82
C PRO A 48 8.30 -15.09 11.25
N VAL A 49 8.14 -14.01 12.00
CA VAL A 49 7.71 -14.08 13.40
C VAL A 49 6.19 -14.00 13.51
N CYS A 50 5.64 -14.72 14.47
CA CYS A 50 4.21 -14.71 14.77
C CYS A 50 3.88 -13.55 15.72
N VAL A 51 2.95 -12.70 15.31
CA VAL A 51 2.32 -11.66 16.13
C VAL A 51 0.82 -11.95 16.19
N VAL A 52 0.19 -11.74 17.35
CA VAL A 52 -1.27 -11.88 17.47
C VAL A 52 -1.88 -10.50 17.73
N GLY A 53 -2.80 -10.05 16.88
CA GLY A 53 -3.55 -8.82 17.12
C GLY A 53 -4.90 -9.10 17.77
N CYS A 54 -5.35 -8.20 18.65
CA CYS A 54 -6.71 -8.16 19.19
C CYS A 54 -7.52 -7.03 18.57
N PHE A 55 -8.75 -7.33 18.13
CA PHE A 55 -9.64 -6.39 17.44
C PHE A 55 -11.06 -6.50 17.98
N ALA A 56 -11.71 -5.38 18.30
CA ALA A 56 -13.13 -5.37 18.71
C ALA A 56 -13.82 -4.06 18.32
N ASN A 57 -15.06 -4.16 17.84
CA ASN A 57 -15.89 -3.04 17.36
C ASN A 57 -15.24 -2.17 16.26
N GLU A 58 -14.32 -2.73 15.48
CA GLU A 58 -13.64 -2.02 14.39
C GLU A 58 -13.17 -3.02 13.33
N VAL A 59 -12.80 -2.55 12.13
CA VAL A 59 -12.30 -3.44 11.08
C VAL A 59 -10.99 -4.11 11.52
N PRO A 60 -10.85 -5.44 11.35
CA PRO A 60 -11.80 -6.36 10.71
C PRO A 60 -12.90 -6.91 11.62
N CYS A 61 -12.80 -6.82 12.94
CA CYS A 61 -13.78 -7.35 13.90
C CYS A 61 -14.87 -6.36 14.32
N LEU A 62 -15.98 -6.31 13.58
CA LEU A 62 -17.12 -5.45 13.91
C LEU A 62 -17.92 -5.91 15.15
N LYS A 63 -17.58 -7.06 15.74
CA LYS A 63 -18.24 -7.61 16.93
C LYS A 63 -17.65 -7.00 18.20
N LYS A 64 -18.47 -6.94 19.25
CA LYS A 64 -18.05 -6.53 20.60
C LYS A 64 -17.11 -7.53 21.26
N GLU A 65 -17.33 -8.81 20.97
CA GLU A 65 -16.41 -9.87 21.37
C GLU A 65 -15.14 -9.76 20.53
N PRO A 66 -13.95 -9.74 21.15
CA PRO A 66 -12.71 -9.55 20.43
C PRO A 66 -12.41 -10.75 19.52
N CYS A 67 -11.93 -10.48 18.30
CA CYS A 67 -11.23 -11.49 17.52
C CYS A 67 -9.72 -11.41 17.77
N LEU A 68 -9.06 -12.56 17.67
CA LEU A 68 -7.62 -12.68 17.71
C LEU A 68 -7.14 -13.12 16.33
N LEU A 69 -6.35 -12.28 15.67
CA LEU A 69 -5.79 -12.57 14.35
C LEU A 69 -4.31 -12.84 14.46
N GLN A 70 -3.85 -13.87 13.74
CA GLN A 70 -2.44 -14.22 13.67
C GLN A 70 -1.80 -13.61 12.43
N PHE A 71 -0.66 -12.96 12.62
CA PHE A 71 0.14 -12.35 11.59
C PHE A 71 1.54 -12.99 11.56
N PHE A 72 2.03 -13.27 10.36
CA PHE A 72 3.41 -13.71 10.15
C PHE A 72 4.18 -12.58 9.48
N LEU A 73 5.00 -11.88 10.25
CA LEU A 73 5.69 -10.66 9.81
C LEU A 73 7.20 -10.93 9.62
N ARG A 74 7.81 -10.32 8.61
CA ARG A 74 9.25 -10.38 8.35
C ARG A 74 9.94 -9.21 9.09
N PRO A 75 10.76 -9.49 10.12
CA PRO A 75 11.45 -8.44 10.87
C PRO A 75 12.37 -7.56 10.00
N GLY A 76 12.27 -6.25 10.18
CA GLY A 76 13.09 -5.25 9.47
C GLY A 76 12.67 -4.98 8.01
N THR A 77 11.46 -5.41 7.61
CA THR A 77 10.85 -5.13 6.30
C THR A 77 9.68 -4.14 6.42
N SER A 78 9.00 -3.85 5.32
CA SER A 78 7.79 -3.00 5.31
C SER A 78 6.58 -3.63 6.01
N ASP A 79 6.59 -4.92 6.33
CA ASP A 79 5.43 -5.64 6.91
C ASP A 79 4.86 -4.97 8.16
N ILE A 80 5.70 -4.40 9.02
CA ILE A 80 5.25 -3.70 10.23
C ILE A 80 4.50 -2.39 9.91
N ARG A 81 4.89 -1.71 8.84
CA ARG A 81 4.22 -0.49 8.37
C ARG A 81 2.91 -0.82 7.67
N VAL A 82 2.90 -1.89 6.87
CA VAL A 82 1.67 -2.42 6.26
C VAL A 82 0.68 -2.85 7.36
N LEU A 83 1.14 -3.49 8.43
CA LEU A 83 0.30 -3.79 9.59
C LEU A 83 -0.31 -2.50 10.17
N ALA A 84 0.48 -1.46 10.38
CA ALA A 84 -0.01 -0.17 10.90
C ALA A 84 -1.07 0.45 9.98
N GLN A 85 -0.79 0.57 8.68
CA GLN A 85 -1.71 1.16 7.70
C GLN A 85 -3.06 0.42 7.70
N LEU A 86 -3.03 -0.91 7.72
CA LEU A 86 -4.24 -1.71 7.59
C LEU A 86 -5.04 -1.82 8.90
N TYR A 87 -4.37 -1.89 10.05
CA TYR A 87 -4.97 -2.24 11.33
C TYR A 87 -4.92 -1.14 12.39
N GLU A 88 -4.05 -0.14 12.26
CA GLU A 88 -4.07 1.08 13.11
C GLU A 88 -4.83 2.21 12.42
N GLU A 89 -4.50 2.46 11.16
CA GLU A 89 -5.14 3.53 10.37
C GLU A 89 -6.46 3.09 9.76
N SER A 90 -6.76 1.79 9.81
CA SER A 90 -8.01 1.19 9.34
C SER A 90 -8.32 1.58 7.88
N GLU A 91 -7.33 1.45 6.99
CA GLU A 91 -7.44 1.84 5.57
C GLU A 91 -8.70 1.30 4.88
N TYR A 92 -9.05 0.03 5.15
CA TYR A 92 -10.24 -0.61 4.57
C TYR A 92 -11.50 -0.46 5.42
N SER A 93 -11.56 0.46 6.38
CA SER A 93 -12.75 0.67 7.22
C SER A 93 -14.04 0.89 6.39
N PHE A 94 -13.93 1.60 5.26
CA PHE A 94 -15.06 1.88 4.37
C PHE A 94 -15.72 0.62 3.79
N VAL A 95 -14.99 -0.50 3.66
CA VAL A 95 -15.56 -1.73 3.08
C VAL A 95 -16.62 -2.34 3.99
N SER A 96 -16.59 -2.02 5.29
CA SER A 96 -17.58 -2.47 6.27
C SER A 96 -19.00 -1.93 6.04
N GLU A 97 -19.14 -0.88 5.22
CA GLU A 97 -20.43 -0.33 4.81
C GLU A 97 -21.13 -1.19 3.74
N TYR A 98 -20.45 -2.20 3.19
CA TYR A 98 -20.91 -3.01 2.07
C TYR A 98 -21.02 -4.49 2.43
N ASN A 99 -21.96 -5.19 1.80
CA ASN A 99 -22.10 -6.65 1.90
C ASN A 99 -21.30 -7.34 0.79
N LEU A 100 -19.98 -7.36 0.92
CA LEU A 100 -19.07 -7.93 -0.08
C LEU A 100 -19.11 -9.46 -0.06
N LYS A 101 -19.27 -10.09 -1.23
CA LYS A 101 -19.23 -11.55 -1.42
C LYS A 101 -18.06 -11.97 -2.28
N THR A 102 -17.78 -11.21 -3.33
CA THR A 102 -16.71 -11.53 -4.28
C THR A 102 -15.71 -10.39 -4.31
N ILE A 103 -14.45 -10.70 -3.98
CA ILE A 103 -13.38 -9.70 -3.86
C ILE A 103 -12.23 -10.08 -4.77
N LEU A 104 -11.76 -9.13 -5.57
CA LEU A 104 -10.50 -9.22 -6.31
C LEU A 104 -9.43 -8.45 -5.52
N ASP A 105 -8.51 -9.17 -4.88
CA ASP A 105 -7.34 -8.58 -4.24
C ASP A 105 -6.14 -8.72 -5.19
N GLY A 106 -5.82 -7.63 -5.89
CA GLY A 106 -4.65 -7.57 -6.77
C GLY A 106 -3.33 -7.43 -6.01
N GLY A 107 -3.36 -7.03 -4.73
CA GLY A 107 -2.14 -6.79 -3.95
C GLY A 107 -1.64 -8.02 -3.23
N GLY A 108 -0.32 -8.12 -3.10
CA GLY A 108 0.35 -9.37 -2.73
C GLY A 108 1.30 -9.31 -1.54
N ASN A 109 1.37 -8.20 -0.78
CA ASN A 109 2.45 -7.95 0.19
C ASN A 109 2.74 -9.13 1.12
N VAL A 110 1.92 -9.31 2.17
CA VAL A 110 2.03 -10.40 3.16
C VAL A 110 0.67 -10.96 3.59
N GLY A 111 -0.35 -10.77 2.75
CA GLY A 111 -1.71 -11.29 2.99
C GLY A 111 -2.52 -10.57 4.08
N LEU A 112 -2.01 -9.46 4.62
CA LEU A 112 -2.66 -8.71 5.70
C LEU A 112 -4.01 -8.10 5.29
N ALA A 113 -4.14 -7.61 4.04
CA ALA A 113 -5.42 -7.13 3.50
C ALA A 113 -6.40 -8.30 3.26
N SER A 114 -5.90 -9.43 2.77
CA SER A 114 -6.72 -10.62 2.55
C SER A 114 -7.32 -11.16 3.87
N LEU A 115 -6.60 -11.06 4.99
CA LEU A 115 -7.14 -11.36 6.33
C LEU A 115 -8.31 -10.43 6.73
N ILE A 116 -8.24 -9.16 6.36
CA ILE A 116 -9.35 -8.21 6.59
C ILE A 116 -10.56 -8.65 5.77
N PHE A 117 -10.37 -8.91 4.48
CA PHE A 117 -11.44 -9.30 3.55
C PHE A 117 -12.08 -10.64 3.90
N ALA A 118 -11.28 -11.62 4.31
CA ALA A 118 -11.78 -12.92 4.77
C ALA A 118 -12.70 -12.81 5.98
N ASN A 119 -12.52 -11.80 6.84
CA ASN A 119 -13.39 -11.58 7.99
C ASN A 119 -14.71 -10.85 7.64
N PHE A 120 -14.79 -10.27 6.44
CA PHE A 120 -16.04 -9.69 5.91
C PHE A 120 -16.89 -10.71 5.15
N VAL A 121 -16.25 -11.66 4.48
CA VAL A 121 -16.94 -12.75 3.78
C VAL A 121 -17.47 -13.74 4.83
N ASN A 122 -18.75 -13.60 5.18
CA ASN A 122 -19.44 -14.44 6.17
C ASN A 122 -19.75 -15.85 5.63
N GLU A 123 -18.74 -16.59 5.18
CA GLU A 123 -18.89 -18.00 4.79
C GLU A 123 -18.27 -18.92 5.86
N PRO A 124 -19.09 -19.73 6.57
CA PRO A 124 -18.61 -20.69 7.54
C PRO A 124 -17.69 -21.72 6.86
N GLY A 125 -16.42 -21.77 7.25
CA GLY A 125 -15.48 -22.81 6.80
C GLY A 125 -14.27 -22.32 6.01
N LEU A 126 -14.19 -21.04 5.66
CA LEU A 126 -13.00 -20.44 5.02
C LEU A 126 -11.88 -20.10 6.02
N GLY A 127 -11.96 -20.54 7.28
CA GLY A 127 -11.08 -20.02 8.35
C GLY A 127 -9.64 -20.53 8.38
N ASN A 128 -9.26 -21.56 7.61
CA ASN A 128 -8.02 -22.30 7.90
C ASN A 128 -7.06 -22.54 6.70
N GLU A 129 -7.40 -22.13 5.48
CA GLU A 129 -6.61 -22.48 4.26
C GLU A 129 -6.47 -21.32 3.26
N TRP A 130 -6.22 -20.09 3.73
CA TRP A 130 -6.17 -18.90 2.85
C TRP A 130 -4.83 -18.19 2.98
N GLY A 131 -4.19 -17.99 1.83
CA GLY A 131 -2.91 -17.31 1.69
C GLY A 131 -1.74 -18.27 1.49
N THR A 132 -1.20 -18.30 0.28
CA THR A 132 0.14 -18.81 0.02
C THR A 132 1.09 -17.62 0.03
N MET A 133 2.11 -17.66 0.90
CA MET A 133 3.21 -16.71 0.79
C MET A 133 4.03 -17.05 -0.46
N VAL A 134 4.06 -16.13 -1.41
CA VAL A 134 4.91 -16.24 -2.60
C VAL A 134 6.30 -15.65 -2.31
N GLN A 135 7.34 -16.23 -2.90
CA GLN A 135 8.68 -15.67 -2.88
C GLN A 135 9.00 -15.10 -4.26
N GLN A 136 9.70 -13.97 -4.30
CA GLN A 136 10.17 -13.38 -5.56
C GLN A 136 11.03 -14.38 -6.34
N SER A 137 10.64 -14.66 -7.59
CA SER A 137 11.42 -15.45 -8.55
C SER A 137 12.15 -14.54 -9.54
N LYS A 138 13.23 -15.06 -10.13
CA LYS A 138 13.87 -14.43 -11.31
C LYS A 138 13.10 -14.74 -12.60
N GLU A 139 12.27 -15.76 -12.57
CA GLU A 139 11.39 -16.14 -13.67
C GLU A 139 10.06 -15.40 -13.51
N GLY A 140 9.56 -14.86 -14.61
CA GLY A 140 8.26 -14.19 -14.64
C GLY A 140 7.12 -15.20 -14.71
N VAL A 141 5.95 -14.79 -14.22
CA VAL A 141 4.68 -15.46 -14.52
C VAL A 141 3.93 -14.65 -15.58
N PRO A 142 3.10 -15.28 -16.44
CA PRO A 142 2.25 -14.55 -17.36
C PRO A 142 1.34 -13.58 -16.62
N ALA A 143 1.26 -12.34 -17.11
CA ALA A 143 0.25 -11.40 -16.66
C ALA A 143 -1.11 -11.76 -17.27
N MET A 144 -2.18 -11.59 -16.49
CA MET A 144 -3.55 -11.85 -16.92
C MET A 144 -4.37 -10.57 -16.77
N THR A 145 -5.31 -10.37 -17.68
CA THR A 145 -6.31 -9.31 -17.56
C THR A 145 -7.43 -9.76 -16.62
N VAL A 146 -8.22 -8.80 -16.12
CA VAL A 146 -9.27 -9.10 -15.13
C VAL A 146 -10.36 -10.00 -15.72
N ASP A 147 -10.69 -9.82 -16.99
CA ASP A 147 -11.60 -10.69 -17.75
C ASP A 147 -11.11 -12.15 -17.80
N VAL A 148 -9.81 -12.38 -18.03
CA VAL A 148 -9.24 -13.74 -17.96
C VAL A 148 -9.38 -14.32 -16.55
N ILE A 149 -9.21 -13.52 -15.49
CA ILE A 149 -9.44 -13.96 -14.10
C ILE A 149 -10.92 -14.33 -13.89
N GLN A 150 -11.85 -13.52 -14.39
CA GLN A 150 -13.29 -13.81 -14.32
C GLN A 150 -13.63 -15.14 -14.99
N ASP A 151 -13.08 -15.39 -16.18
CA ASP A 151 -13.28 -16.64 -16.90
C ASP A 151 -12.66 -17.85 -16.17
N LEU A 152 -11.43 -17.72 -15.67
CA LEU A 152 -10.72 -18.78 -14.96
C LEU A 152 -11.44 -19.25 -13.70
N PHE A 153 -12.05 -18.32 -12.96
CA PHE A 153 -12.77 -18.61 -11.73
C PHE A 153 -14.28 -18.72 -11.93
N ASN A 154 -14.79 -18.57 -13.16
CA ASN A 154 -16.21 -18.53 -13.48
C ASN A 154 -16.99 -17.52 -12.61
N VAL A 155 -16.44 -16.31 -12.51
CA VAL A 155 -16.96 -15.21 -11.68
C VAL A 155 -17.48 -14.09 -12.58
N ALA A 156 -18.80 -13.88 -12.59
CA ALA A 156 -19.42 -12.87 -13.45
C ALA A 156 -19.13 -11.42 -13.05
N HIS A 157 -18.85 -11.14 -11.77
CA HIS A 157 -18.60 -9.80 -11.24
C HIS A 157 -17.80 -9.88 -9.93
N PHE A 158 -17.09 -8.81 -9.58
CA PHE A 158 -16.52 -8.63 -8.24
C PHE A 158 -17.26 -7.50 -7.54
N ASP A 159 -17.63 -7.66 -6.27
CA ASP A 159 -18.22 -6.57 -5.48
C ASP A 159 -17.19 -5.50 -5.15
N PHE A 160 -15.94 -5.92 -4.96
CA PHE A 160 -14.82 -5.04 -4.63
C PHE A 160 -13.54 -5.49 -5.35
N ALA A 161 -12.78 -4.55 -5.91
CA ALA A 161 -11.42 -4.77 -6.37
C ALA A 161 -10.43 -3.84 -5.67
N LYS A 162 -9.42 -4.42 -5.01
CA LYS A 162 -8.22 -3.72 -4.55
C LYS A 162 -7.14 -3.85 -5.63
N ILE A 163 -6.64 -2.73 -6.14
CA ILE A 163 -5.58 -2.66 -7.13
C ILE A 163 -4.38 -1.93 -6.52
N ASP A 164 -3.41 -2.70 -6.08
CA ASP A 164 -2.18 -2.21 -5.44
C ASP A 164 -1.09 -3.19 -5.90
N ILE A 165 -0.52 -2.89 -7.07
CA ILE A 165 0.26 -3.82 -7.90
C ILE A 165 1.57 -3.19 -8.38
N GLU A 166 2.14 -2.30 -7.56
CA GLU A 166 3.54 -1.89 -7.62
C GLU A 166 3.96 -1.34 -9.00
N GLY A 167 3.07 -0.57 -9.64
CA GLY A 167 3.29 0.12 -10.92
C GLY A 167 2.56 -0.52 -12.10
N ALA A 168 2.05 -1.75 -11.95
CA ALA A 168 1.24 -2.39 -12.99
C ALA A 168 -0.16 -1.77 -13.12
N GLU A 169 -0.52 -0.78 -12.29
CA GLU A 169 -1.75 0.00 -12.45
C GLU A 169 -1.78 0.65 -13.84
N LYS A 170 -0.62 1.05 -14.36
CA LYS A 170 -0.52 1.63 -15.70
C LYS A 170 -1.12 0.71 -16.76
N GLU A 171 -0.73 -0.55 -16.78
CA GLU A 171 -1.23 -1.55 -17.73
C GLU A 171 -2.69 -1.88 -17.50
N VAL A 172 -3.08 -2.12 -16.24
CA VAL A 172 -4.46 -2.49 -15.90
C VAL A 172 -5.46 -1.40 -16.30
N PHE A 173 -5.06 -0.13 -16.22
CA PHE A 173 -5.90 1.03 -16.58
C PHE A 173 -5.62 1.61 -17.98
N THR A 174 -4.78 0.97 -18.80
CA THR A 174 -4.55 1.37 -20.19
C THR A 174 -5.26 0.41 -21.15
N PRO A 175 -6.22 0.90 -21.95
CA PRO A 175 -6.88 0.07 -22.95
C PRO A 175 -5.88 -0.50 -23.98
N SER A 176 -6.07 -1.75 -24.37
CA SER A 176 -5.32 -2.44 -25.44
C SER A 176 -6.22 -3.43 -26.17
N GLU A 177 -5.70 -4.12 -27.19
CA GLU A 177 -6.44 -5.19 -27.89
C GLU A 177 -6.89 -6.32 -26.95
N THR A 178 -6.14 -6.56 -25.87
CA THR A 178 -6.42 -7.60 -24.88
C THR A 178 -6.99 -7.06 -23.57
N ASN A 179 -6.95 -5.75 -23.32
CA ASN A 179 -7.51 -5.10 -22.13
C ASN A 179 -8.57 -4.07 -22.55
N THR A 180 -9.83 -4.50 -22.65
CA THR A 180 -10.94 -3.66 -23.13
C THR A 180 -11.47 -2.69 -22.08
N MET A 181 -11.01 -2.80 -20.82
CA MET A 181 -11.55 -2.10 -19.64
C MET A 181 -13.01 -2.46 -19.28
N GLU A 182 -13.65 -3.40 -19.96
CA GLU A 182 -15.06 -3.77 -19.73
C GLU A 182 -15.30 -4.33 -18.32
N TRP A 183 -14.29 -4.97 -17.72
CA TRP A 183 -14.34 -5.49 -16.35
C TRP A 183 -14.77 -4.43 -15.32
N LEU A 184 -14.44 -3.15 -15.55
CA LEU A 184 -14.87 -2.06 -14.68
C LEU A 184 -16.39 -1.90 -14.61
N THR A 185 -17.15 -2.37 -15.61
CA THR A 185 -18.62 -2.36 -15.55
C THR A 185 -19.18 -3.41 -14.59
N ALA A 186 -18.40 -4.46 -14.33
CA ALA A 186 -18.74 -5.57 -13.44
C ALA A 186 -18.07 -5.45 -12.05
N VAL A 187 -17.50 -4.27 -11.72
CA VAL A 187 -16.88 -4.00 -10.41
C VAL A 187 -17.34 -2.64 -9.87
N PRO A 188 -18.33 -2.61 -8.95
CA PRO A 188 -18.95 -1.36 -8.48
C PRO A 188 -18.11 -0.60 -7.46
N LEU A 189 -17.21 -1.29 -6.74
CA LEU A 189 -16.27 -0.70 -5.77
C LEU A 189 -14.84 -1.05 -6.18
N VAL A 190 -14.02 -0.04 -6.45
CA VAL A 190 -12.60 -0.22 -6.80
C VAL A 190 -11.78 0.68 -5.89
N SER A 191 -10.72 0.17 -5.27
CA SER A 191 -9.70 0.93 -4.54
C SER A 191 -8.36 0.74 -5.26
N VAL A 192 -7.64 1.83 -5.55
CA VAL A 192 -6.39 1.78 -6.33
C VAL A 192 -5.26 2.55 -5.65
N GLU A 193 -4.17 1.90 -5.25
CA GLU A 193 -2.93 2.59 -4.82
C GLU A 193 -2.02 2.78 -6.04
N MET A 194 -1.67 4.02 -6.37
CA MET A 194 -0.89 4.33 -7.58
C MET A 194 0.60 4.49 -7.25
N HIS A 195 1.47 3.85 -8.05
CA HIS A 195 2.91 3.74 -7.79
C HIS A 195 3.80 4.47 -8.82
N ASP A 196 3.60 5.77 -9.03
CA ASP A 196 4.41 6.55 -9.98
C ASP A 196 5.91 6.53 -9.71
N TRP A 197 6.31 6.38 -8.45
CA TRP A 197 7.71 6.30 -8.05
C TRP A 197 8.37 4.99 -8.49
N MET A 198 7.59 3.91 -8.65
CA MET A 198 8.08 2.64 -9.22
C MET A 198 8.04 2.66 -10.74
N LYS A 199 6.95 3.19 -11.31
CA LYS A 199 6.77 3.29 -12.76
C LYS A 199 6.16 4.63 -13.12
N ALA A 200 6.97 5.47 -13.78
CA ALA A 200 6.56 6.81 -14.14
C ALA A 200 5.28 6.84 -15.00
N GLY A 201 4.32 7.68 -14.58
CA GLY A 201 3.05 7.89 -15.28
C GLY A 201 2.02 6.79 -15.02
N SER A 202 2.11 6.09 -13.89
CA SER A 202 1.12 5.06 -13.52
C SER A 202 -0.20 5.68 -13.06
N SER A 203 -0.17 6.87 -12.45
CA SER A 203 -1.41 7.55 -12.05
C SER A 203 -2.25 8.05 -13.22
N GLN A 204 -1.63 8.50 -14.32
CA GLN A 204 -2.35 9.12 -15.43
C GLN A 204 -3.52 8.28 -16.00
N PRO A 205 -3.34 6.99 -16.36
CA PRO A 205 -4.44 6.17 -16.86
C PRO A 205 -5.53 5.92 -15.80
N VAL A 206 -5.14 5.70 -14.54
CA VAL A 206 -6.08 5.53 -13.41
C VAL A 206 -6.95 6.78 -13.27
N MET A 207 -6.32 7.95 -13.19
CA MET A 207 -7.01 9.24 -13.09
C MET A 207 -7.97 9.45 -14.26
N LYS A 208 -7.54 9.16 -15.49
CA LYS A 208 -8.39 9.33 -16.69
C LYS A 208 -9.67 8.49 -16.62
N VAL A 209 -9.61 7.29 -16.03
CA VAL A 209 -10.78 6.43 -15.85
C VAL A 209 -11.75 7.01 -14.81
N PHE A 210 -11.23 7.52 -13.69
CA PHE A 210 -12.05 7.95 -12.55
C PHE A 210 -12.41 9.45 -12.50
N ASP A 211 -11.83 10.29 -13.35
CA ASP A 211 -12.12 11.74 -13.45
C ASP A 211 -13.43 12.06 -14.22
N THR A 212 -14.13 11.03 -14.72
CA THR A 212 -15.28 11.17 -15.62
C THR A 212 -16.66 11.41 -14.94
N GLY A 213 -16.70 11.75 -13.65
CA GLY A 213 -17.91 12.27 -12.99
C GLY A 213 -18.74 11.28 -12.16
N LEU A 214 -18.13 10.23 -11.61
CA LEU A 214 -18.74 9.37 -10.57
C LEU A 214 -18.25 9.81 -9.18
N ASP A 215 -18.94 9.39 -8.12
CA ASP A 215 -18.57 9.67 -6.71
C ASP A 215 -17.19 9.07 -6.37
N THR A 216 -16.14 9.77 -6.78
CA THR A 216 -14.75 9.40 -6.56
C THR A 216 -14.31 9.99 -5.23
N PHE A 217 -14.09 9.13 -4.23
CA PHE A 217 -13.50 9.55 -2.97
C PHE A 217 -11.97 9.44 -3.06
N ARG A 218 -11.28 10.52 -2.70
CA ARG A 218 -9.83 10.51 -2.46
C ARG A 218 -9.60 10.41 -0.96
N SER A 219 -9.15 9.25 -0.48
CA SER A 219 -8.64 9.13 0.88
C SER A 219 -7.27 9.82 0.94
N GLY A 220 -7.00 10.56 2.01
CA GLY A 220 -5.80 11.41 2.17
C GLY A 220 -4.46 10.68 2.36
N CYS A 221 -4.37 9.38 2.03
CA CYS A 221 -3.11 8.65 1.89
C CYS A 221 -2.79 8.51 0.40
N ASN A 222 -1.50 8.52 0.05
CA ASN A 222 -1.01 8.61 -1.32
C ASN A 222 -1.90 7.85 -2.33
N SER A 223 -2.35 8.58 -3.35
CA SER A 223 -2.94 8.06 -4.58
C SER A 223 -4.20 7.18 -4.53
N SER A 224 -4.76 6.85 -3.36
CA SER A 224 -5.92 5.95 -3.31
C SER A 224 -7.24 6.58 -3.78
N GLN A 225 -7.82 6.02 -4.86
CA GLN A 225 -9.13 6.40 -5.40
C GLN A 225 -10.17 5.32 -5.21
N ILE A 226 -11.38 5.71 -4.78
CA ILE A 226 -12.52 4.81 -4.60
C ILE A 226 -13.67 5.21 -5.54
N ARG A 227 -14.19 4.25 -6.32
CA ARG A 227 -15.41 4.42 -7.16
C ARG A 227 -16.63 3.80 -6.47
N ARG A 228 -17.79 4.48 -6.51
CA ARG A 228 -19.11 3.92 -6.13
C ARG A 228 -20.03 3.78 -7.35
N GLY A 229 -20.75 2.66 -7.45
CA GLY A 229 -21.84 2.47 -8.41
C GLY A 229 -23.23 2.61 -7.76
N SER A 230 -24.07 3.51 -8.30
CA SER A 230 -25.51 3.73 -8.05
C SER A 230 -25.96 4.60 -6.82
N PRO A 231 -26.89 5.58 -7.02
CA PRO A 231 -27.29 6.57 -6.01
C PRO A 231 -28.54 6.13 -5.23
N SER A 232 -28.38 5.54 -4.04
CA SER A 232 -29.53 5.41 -3.13
C SER A 232 -29.19 5.39 -1.63
N VAL A 233 -27.93 5.60 -1.25
CA VAL A 233 -27.53 5.67 0.16
C VAL A 233 -27.06 7.09 0.45
N SER A 234 -27.76 7.76 1.37
CA SER A 234 -27.53 9.14 1.79
C SER A 234 -26.05 9.50 1.91
N THR A 235 -25.71 10.64 1.32
CA THR A 235 -24.51 11.43 1.53
C THR A 235 -24.15 11.51 3.01
N MET A 236 -23.05 10.87 3.42
CA MET A 236 -22.39 11.14 4.68
C MET A 236 -20.91 11.42 4.43
N LEU A 237 -20.59 12.70 4.55
CA LEU A 237 -19.27 13.30 4.53
C LEU A 237 -18.57 12.98 5.86
N LEU A 238 -17.35 12.43 5.88
CA LEU A 238 -16.48 12.45 7.07
C LEU A 238 -14.98 12.39 6.70
N ARG A 239 -14.16 12.94 7.61
CA ARG A 239 -12.82 13.53 7.42
C ARG A 239 -11.65 12.54 7.63
N SER A 240 -10.64 12.65 6.75
CA SER A 240 -9.17 12.66 6.95
C SER A 240 -8.48 11.88 8.09
N ILE A 241 -7.36 11.21 7.79
CA ILE A 241 -6.02 11.32 8.45
C ILE A 241 -4.95 10.80 7.45
N CYS A 242 -3.72 11.34 7.57
CA CYS A 242 -2.60 11.26 6.64
C CYS A 242 -1.31 10.96 7.45
N TYR A 243 -0.39 10.12 6.94
CA TYR A 243 1.03 10.18 7.28
C TYR A 243 1.90 9.67 6.12
N GLN A 244 2.96 10.42 5.78
CA GLN A 244 3.97 10.09 4.77
C GLN A 244 5.31 9.80 5.45
N LEU A 245 6.03 8.75 5.05
CA LEU A 245 7.49 8.77 4.94
C LEU A 245 7.95 7.73 3.90
N GLN A 246 8.19 8.20 2.67
CA GLN A 246 9.09 7.56 1.71
C GLN A 246 10.50 7.52 2.34
N VAL A 247 10.86 6.39 2.96
CA VAL A 247 12.26 6.12 3.34
C VAL A 247 12.95 5.55 2.11
N GLY A 248 13.73 6.38 1.43
CA GLY A 248 14.46 5.99 0.23
C GLY A 248 15.28 7.11 -0.40
N ARG A 249 15.96 7.93 0.41
CA ARG A 249 17.10 8.75 -0.02
C ARG A 249 18.10 8.85 1.12
N GLU A 250 19.38 8.86 0.75
CA GLU A 250 20.60 8.90 1.57
C GLU A 250 21.18 7.53 1.92
N GLU A 251 21.81 6.87 0.93
CA GLU A 251 23.02 6.04 1.11
C GLU A 251 23.56 5.65 -0.27
N GLU A 252 24.10 6.60 -1.06
CA GLU A 252 25.01 6.23 -2.20
C GLU A 252 25.89 7.35 -2.78
N GLU A 253 26.09 8.49 -2.11
CA GLU A 253 27.06 9.53 -2.57
C GLU A 253 28.22 9.84 -1.61
N GLU A 254 28.45 9.03 -0.56
CA GLU A 254 29.72 9.03 0.19
C GLU A 254 30.60 7.84 -0.21
N GLY A 255 31.03 7.82 -1.47
CA GLY A 255 31.91 6.75 -1.99
C GLY A 255 32.88 7.14 -3.09
N ARG A 256 32.87 8.39 -3.56
CA ARG A 256 33.78 8.87 -4.61
C ARG A 256 34.23 10.31 -4.35
N GLY A 257 35.16 10.47 -3.41
CA GLY A 257 35.76 11.78 -3.13
C GLY A 257 37.01 11.77 -2.27
N GLY A 258 37.75 10.65 -2.21
CA GLY A 258 39.07 10.61 -1.56
C GLY A 258 40.17 10.93 -2.56
N GLY A 259 40.66 12.18 -2.59
CA GLY A 259 41.65 12.57 -3.60
C GLY A 259 42.28 13.96 -3.49
N MET A 260 42.96 14.23 -2.36
CA MET A 260 44.31 14.84 -2.36
C MET A 260 44.51 16.35 -2.70
N ARG A 261 44.91 17.08 -1.64
CA ARG A 261 45.93 18.16 -1.52
C ARG A 261 45.61 19.64 -1.87
N ARG A 262 45.60 20.44 -0.78
CA ARG A 262 46.30 21.71 -0.52
C ARG A 262 46.80 22.52 -1.74
N ARG A 263 46.37 23.79 -1.80
CA ARG A 263 47.25 24.97 -1.65
C ARG A 263 46.44 26.24 -1.34
N GLU A 264 47.06 27.08 -0.53
CA GLU A 264 46.59 28.34 0.04
C GLU A 264 46.63 29.50 -0.95
N ALA A 265 46.01 30.60 -0.49
CA ALA A 265 46.32 32.01 -0.73
C ALA A 265 45.51 32.76 -1.81
N GLU A 266 44.75 33.74 -1.27
CA GLU A 266 44.73 35.16 -1.66
C GLU A 266 44.36 35.53 -3.11
N GLU A 267 43.22 36.20 -3.28
CA GLU A 267 43.18 37.67 -3.38
C GLU A 267 41.73 38.14 -3.61
N GLU A 268 41.27 38.97 -2.68
CA GLU A 268 40.10 39.83 -2.87
C GLU A 268 40.48 40.99 -3.80
N GLY A 269 39.57 41.31 -4.72
CA GLY A 269 39.10 42.68 -4.78
C GLY A 269 39.42 43.50 -6.03
N ARG A 270 38.32 44.10 -6.51
CA ARG A 270 38.19 45.41 -7.19
C ARG A 270 38.27 45.44 -8.70
N GLY A 271 37.23 46.07 -9.25
CA GLY A 271 37.37 46.98 -10.39
C GLY A 271 36.35 46.71 -11.47
N GLY A 272 35.26 47.48 -11.46
CA GLY A 272 34.19 47.36 -12.44
C GLY A 272 34.45 48.05 -13.77
N GLY A 273 33.43 48.04 -14.63
CA GLY A 273 33.27 49.09 -15.65
C GLY A 273 32.81 48.63 -17.03
N ARG A 274 31.53 48.93 -17.29
CA ARG A 274 30.94 49.46 -18.54
C ARG A 274 30.62 48.52 -19.73
N ARG A 275 29.33 48.64 -20.14
CA ARG A 275 28.74 48.49 -21.49
C ARG A 275 29.53 49.33 -22.53
N ARG A 276 29.56 49.07 -23.84
CA ARG A 276 28.45 48.92 -24.80
C ARG A 276 29.06 48.65 -26.22
N GLU A 277 28.24 48.11 -27.13
CA GLU A 277 28.34 48.18 -28.63
C GLU A 277 29.54 47.42 -29.26
N GLU A 278 29.48 46.75 -30.43
CA GLU A 278 28.56 46.74 -31.56
C GLU A 278 28.93 45.55 -32.51
N GLU A 279 28.03 45.25 -33.46
CA GLU A 279 28.27 44.62 -34.78
C GLU A 279 28.61 43.11 -34.95
N GLY A 280 27.66 42.40 -35.58
CA GLY A 280 27.78 42.07 -37.01
C GLY A 280 28.10 40.64 -37.45
N ARG A 281 27.23 40.11 -38.34
CA ARG A 281 27.37 38.95 -39.25
C ARG A 281 27.21 37.58 -38.57
N GLY A 282 26.42 36.62 -39.04
CA GLY A 282 25.86 36.36 -40.37
C GLY A 282 26.10 34.86 -40.66
N GLY A 283 25.09 34.13 -41.11
CA GLY A 283 25.25 32.74 -41.59
C GLY A 283 24.05 31.84 -41.36
N GLU A 284 23.33 31.57 -42.45
CA GLU A 284 22.41 30.44 -42.68
C GLU A 284 23.02 29.09 -42.26
N TRP A 285 22.19 28.06 -42.05
CA TRP A 285 22.04 26.90 -42.96
C TRP A 285 21.02 25.89 -42.38
N ASP A 286 19.97 25.75 -43.16
CA ASP A 286 19.01 24.67 -43.46
C ASP A 286 18.82 23.38 -42.64
N GLU A 287 17.56 22.97 -42.79
CA GLU A 287 16.86 21.71 -42.57
C GLU A 287 17.62 20.43 -42.96
N GLN A 288 17.44 19.40 -42.13
CA GLN A 288 16.98 18.06 -42.52
C GLN A 288 16.45 17.30 -41.30
#